data_AF-A0A939PL70-F1
#
_entry.id   AF-A0A939PL70-F1
#
_cell.length_a   1.000
_cell.length_b   1.000
_cell.length_c   1.000
_cell.angle_alpha   90.00
_cell.angle_beta   90.00
_cell.angle_gamma   90.00
#
_symmetry.space_group_name_H-M   'P 1'
#
loop_
_entity.id
_entity.type
_entity.pdbx_description
1 polymer ?
#
loop_
_entity_poly.entity_id
_entity_poly.type
_entity_poly.pdbx_seq_one_letter_code
_entity_poly.pdbx_strand_id
1 'polypeptide(L)'
;MRPLLSHLAITDRRILAFATADIDRAGVRHQAALGEISNVDIRSSFARRGYLAITFLNGTELDFGDLQENDAPVVLQNADRLASRGHSASPQPEPAPPAPLVPQPEPTPPAPQPVSAHLSQSHATADRRPVFGGKKHRIDELEAENAHLQEWVTRLGGLEPRQLTEEIESLRADAAALRDELSKKRRELDEISSGIVETQDLALLQEAGIYEYQHPLADTVAYKAKLASIKDKIKSMARSGKAVVGATNWTVNGSIAQGNKMVRDFSKLMLRAYNAEADNLVRTMRPYKLDSAIERLDKTAQAIERLGKTMDIRVSTEYRRIRVQELKLTADYLAKTEEEKERVRAERERQREDEKARKEFEREKARLLKERAHVESALGRLESNGDHEGAAQLRDKLTEVDSAITDVEGRAANTRAGYVYVISNIGAFGERMVKIGMTRRLEPMDRVRELGDASVPFRFDVHALIFSDDAVGLEAKLHQAFAEQRVNQVNLRREFFYATPPEVRETLERLAGNHLLEYTETPEALEWRASRSSGN
;
A
#
# COMPACT_ATOMS: atom_id res chain seq x y z
N MET A 1 -16.86 29.32 -21.47
CA MET A 1 -15.45 29.25 -21.02
C MET A 1 -15.04 27.78 -20.99
N ARG A 2 -13.94 27.39 -21.65
CA ARG A 2 -13.41 26.02 -21.52
C ARG A 2 -12.92 25.86 -20.07
N PRO A 3 -13.32 24.79 -19.34
CA PRO A 3 -12.82 24.58 -17.99
C PRO A 3 -11.31 24.36 -18.03
N LEU A 4 -10.58 25.06 -17.16
CA LEU A 4 -9.13 24.97 -17.04
C LEU A 4 -8.75 23.54 -16.58
N LEU A 5 -7.92 22.86 -17.36
CA LEU A 5 -7.24 21.64 -16.91
C LEU A 5 -6.34 22.01 -15.73
N SER A 6 -6.32 21.16 -14.70
CA SER A 6 -5.68 21.52 -13.42
C SER A 6 -4.61 20.52 -12.96
N HIS A 7 -4.67 19.28 -13.45
CA HIS A 7 -3.80 18.19 -12.99
C HIS A 7 -3.45 17.26 -14.15
N LEU A 8 -2.19 16.81 -14.16
CA LEU A 8 -1.62 15.86 -15.11
C LEU A 8 -1.09 14.64 -14.35
N ALA A 9 -1.41 13.43 -14.80
CA ALA A 9 -0.85 12.20 -14.27
C ALA A 9 -0.13 11.42 -15.39
N ILE A 10 1.07 10.93 -15.09
CA ILE A 10 1.89 10.11 -16.00
C ILE A 10 2.01 8.72 -15.38
N THR A 11 1.54 7.71 -16.10
CA THR A 11 1.65 6.29 -15.73
C THR A 11 2.70 5.60 -16.59
N ASP A 12 2.93 4.30 -16.37
CA ASP A 12 3.83 3.48 -17.20
C ASP A 12 3.31 3.28 -18.63
N ARG A 13 2.03 3.58 -18.90
CA ARG A 13 1.38 3.34 -20.21
C ARG A 13 0.69 4.56 -20.81
N ARG A 14 0.33 5.58 -20.02
CA ARG A 14 -0.50 6.71 -20.46
C ARG A 14 -0.17 8.03 -19.77
N ILE A 15 -0.42 9.14 -20.45
CA ILE A 15 -0.50 10.50 -19.90
C ILE A 15 -1.98 10.88 -19.82
N LEU A 16 -2.44 11.38 -18.67
CA LEU A 16 -3.84 11.71 -18.38
C LEU A 16 -3.95 13.16 -17.89
N ALA A 17 -4.94 13.91 -18.36
CA ALA A 17 -5.28 15.24 -17.84
C ALA A 17 -6.74 15.30 -17.34
N PHE A 18 -6.92 15.95 -16.19
CA PHE A 18 -8.20 16.08 -15.51
C PHE A 18 -8.36 17.42 -14.76
N ALA A 19 -9.60 17.77 -14.42
CA ALA A 19 -9.98 19.00 -13.71
C ALA A 19 -10.38 18.67 -12.25
N THR A 20 -9.94 19.47 -11.27
CA THR A 20 -10.04 19.18 -9.82
C THR A 20 -11.47 19.02 -9.30
N ALA A 21 -12.45 19.61 -9.97
CA ALA A 21 -13.82 19.66 -9.45
C ALA A 21 -14.66 18.39 -9.71
N ASP A 22 -14.24 17.44 -10.55
CA ASP A 22 -15.12 16.34 -10.98
C ASP A 22 -14.37 15.04 -11.35
N ILE A 23 -13.43 14.54 -10.54
CA ILE A 23 -12.84 13.20 -10.81
C ILE A 23 -13.94 12.12 -10.79
N ASP A 24 -14.88 12.21 -9.85
CA ASP A 24 -15.96 11.22 -9.70
C ASP A 24 -17.13 11.39 -10.68
N ARG A 25 -17.23 12.53 -11.40
CA ARG A 25 -18.35 12.82 -12.32
C ARG A 25 -17.96 13.00 -13.79
N ALA A 26 -16.79 13.56 -14.10
CA ALA A 26 -16.41 13.94 -15.46
C ALA A 26 -15.34 13.04 -16.11
N GLY A 27 -14.67 12.19 -15.34
CA GLY A 27 -13.65 11.26 -15.84
C GLY A 27 -12.41 11.96 -16.44
N VAL A 28 -11.54 11.15 -17.06
CA VAL A 28 -10.34 11.65 -17.76
C VAL A 28 -10.76 12.47 -18.98
N ARG A 29 -10.31 13.73 -19.05
CA ARG A 29 -10.67 14.66 -20.15
C ARG A 29 -9.80 14.44 -21.38
N HIS A 30 -8.50 14.24 -21.17
CA HIS A 30 -7.56 13.92 -22.24
C HIS A 30 -6.66 12.76 -21.79
N GLN A 31 -6.46 11.79 -22.69
CA GLN A 31 -5.54 10.69 -22.49
C GLN A 31 -4.69 10.49 -23.74
N ALA A 32 -3.41 10.17 -23.55
CA ALA A 32 -2.50 9.77 -24.61
C ALA A 32 -1.79 8.48 -24.19
N ALA A 33 -1.88 7.43 -25.01
CA ALA A 33 -1.09 6.23 -24.80
C ALA A 33 0.36 6.49 -25.21
N LEU A 34 1.33 6.12 -24.37
CA LEU A 34 2.75 6.42 -24.62
C LEU A 34 3.27 5.81 -25.93
N GLY A 35 2.71 4.68 -26.37
CA GLY A 35 3.07 4.05 -27.65
C GLY A 35 2.51 4.76 -28.90
N GLU A 36 1.63 5.74 -28.72
CA GLU A 36 1.01 6.51 -29.81
C GLU A 36 1.58 7.93 -29.93
N ILE A 37 2.50 8.30 -29.03
CA ILE A 37 3.08 9.64 -28.96
C ILE A 37 4.35 9.70 -29.83
N SER A 38 4.42 10.69 -30.71
CA SER A 38 5.61 10.98 -31.51
C SER A 38 6.51 12.02 -30.84
N ASN A 39 5.92 13.03 -30.18
CA ASN A 39 6.65 14.09 -29.51
C ASN A 39 5.85 14.69 -28.34
N VAL A 40 6.55 15.18 -27.32
CA VAL A 40 5.99 15.94 -26.20
C VAL A 40 6.78 17.23 -26.07
N ASP A 41 6.10 18.37 -26.15
CA ASP A 41 6.71 19.69 -26.19
C ASP A 41 6.01 20.66 -25.23
N ILE A 42 6.74 21.66 -24.73
CA ILE A 42 6.17 22.73 -23.91
C ILE A 42 6.20 24.01 -24.71
N ARG A 43 5.00 24.50 -25.06
CA ARG A 43 4.84 25.70 -25.89
C ARG A 43 4.32 26.84 -25.06
N SER A 44 4.71 28.06 -25.41
CA SER A 44 4.23 29.27 -24.74
C SER A 44 3.02 29.84 -25.45
N SER A 45 1.96 30.14 -24.70
CA SER A 45 0.85 30.93 -25.20
C SER A 45 1.19 32.42 -25.21
N PHE A 46 0.41 33.23 -25.95
CA PHE A 46 0.55 34.70 -26.02
C PHE A 46 0.51 35.39 -24.63
N ALA A 47 0.02 34.70 -23.59
CA ALA A 47 -0.06 35.17 -22.21
C ALA A 47 1.10 34.72 -21.30
N ARG A 48 2.24 34.24 -21.86
CA ARG A 48 3.42 33.74 -21.13
C ARG A 48 3.17 32.58 -20.17
N ARG A 49 2.11 31.79 -20.39
CA ARG A 49 1.94 30.49 -19.71
C ARG A 49 2.39 29.37 -20.63
N GLY A 50 3.26 28.49 -20.12
CA GLY A 50 3.67 27.28 -20.81
C GLY A 50 2.56 26.24 -20.73
N TYR A 51 2.20 25.63 -21.85
CA TYR A 51 1.23 24.53 -21.91
C TYR A 51 1.88 23.30 -22.54
N LEU A 52 1.38 22.12 -22.18
CA LEU A 52 1.86 20.85 -22.69
C LEU A 52 1.19 20.52 -24.02
N ALA A 53 1.98 20.38 -25.08
CA ALA A 53 1.53 19.93 -26.38
C ALA A 53 2.03 18.49 -26.63
N ILE A 54 1.11 17.58 -26.96
CA ILE A 54 1.44 16.21 -27.33
C ILE A 54 1.11 15.99 -28.79
N THR A 55 2.11 15.56 -29.55
CA THR A 55 1.94 15.13 -30.95
C THR A 55 1.87 13.61 -31.00
N PHE A 56 0.85 13.08 -31.67
CA PHE A 56 0.68 11.64 -31.89
C PHE A 56 1.40 11.18 -33.17
N LEU A 57 1.63 9.87 -33.31
CA LEU A 57 2.25 9.25 -34.49
C LEU A 57 1.44 9.48 -35.79
N ASN A 58 0.13 9.71 -35.67
CA ASN A 58 -0.74 10.06 -36.79
C ASN A 58 -0.67 11.55 -37.18
N GLY A 59 0.19 12.34 -36.53
CA GLY A 59 0.38 13.77 -36.80
C GLY A 59 -0.65 14.69 -36.15
N THR A 60 -1.61 14.16 -35.38
CA THR A 60 -2.55 14.99 -34.60
C THR A 60 -1.87 15.57 -33.37
N GLU A 61 -2.23 16.80 -33.01
CA GLU A 61 -1.70 17.50 -31.84
C GLU A 61 -2.83 17.75 -30.84
N LEU A 62 -2.56 17.52 -29.56
CA LEU A 62 -3.51 17.73 -28.47
C LEU A 62 -2.87 18.58 -27.38
N ASP A 63 -3.59 19.62 -26.97
CA ASP A 63 -3.24 20.51 -25.87
C ASP A 63 -3.70 19.90 -24.53
N PHE A 64 -2.75 19.67 -23.63
CA PHE A 64 -2.94 19.06 -22.31
C PHE A 64 -3.02 20.08 -21.16
N GLY A 65 -3.07 21.38 -21.47
CA GLY A 65 -3.30 22.46 -20.52
C GLY A 65 -2.04 23.12 -19.96
N ASP A 66 -2.26 24.17 -19.17
CA ASP A 66 -1.21 25.01 -18.57
C ASP A 66 -0.36 24.21 -17.56
N LEU A 67 0.96 24.37 -17.63
CA LEU A 67 1.95 23.86 -16.69
C LEU A 67 2.55 25.02 -15.88
N GLN A 68 2.77 24.82 -14.58
CA GLN A 68 3.55 25.77 -13.78
C GLN A 68 5.04 25.65 -14.14
N GLU A 69 5.78 26.76 -14.08
CA GLU A 69 7.19 26.85 -14.54
C GLU A 69 8.12 25.80 -13.88
N ASN A 70 7.82 25.36 -12.65
CA ASN A 70 8.62 24.38 -11.92
C ASN A 70 8.34 22.92 -12.32
N ASP A 71 7.18 22.63 -12.92
CA ASP A 71 6.75 21.27 -13.25
C ASP A 71 7.13 20.86 -14.68
N ALA A 72 7.35 21.85 -15.54
CA ALA A 72 7.73 21.70 -16.95
C ALA A 72 8.97 20.79 -17.16
N PRO A 73 10.09 20.95 -16.44
CA PRO A 73 11.28 20.11 -16.64
C PRO A 73 11.06 18.65 -16.21
N VAL A 74 10.24 18.43 -15.18
CA VAL A 74 9.95 17.09 -14.62
C VAL A 74 9.04 16.29 -15.55
N VAL A 75 8.04 16.95 -16.15
CA VAL A 75 7.14 16.33 -17.12
C VAL A 75 7.88 15.94 -18.39
N LEU A 76 8.73 16.82 -18.93
CA LEU A 76 9.56 16.51 -20.11
C LEU A 76 10.54 15.36 -19.82
N GLN A 77 11.24 15.39 -18.69
CA GLN A 77 12.19 14.32 -18.33
C GLN A 77 11.50 12.95 -18.18
N ASN A 78 10.29 12.92 -17.63
CA ASN A 78 9.52 11.67 -17.49
C ASN A 78 8.95 11.20 -18.82
N ALA A 79 8.46 12.12 -19.67
CA ALA A 79 8.01 11.79 -21.02
C ALA A 79 9.14 11.20 -21.88
N ASP A 80 10.33 11.82 -21.87
CA ASP A 80 11.51 11.35 -22.61
C ASP A 80 12.00 9.99 -22.10
N ARG A 81 12.01 9.77 -20.78
CA ARG A 81 12.36 8.47 -20.16
C ARG A 81 11.39 7.35 -20.55
N LEU A 82 10.13 7.68 -20.79
CA LEU A 82 9.09 6.71 -21.15
C LEU A 82 9.07 6.45 -22.66
N ALA A 83 9.28 7.48 -23.50
CA ALA A 83 9.44 7.33 -24.95
C ALA A 83 10.69 6.51 -25.31
N SER A 84 11.80 6.70 -24.57
CA SER A 84 13.04 5.92 -24.75
C SER A 84 12.94 4.47 -24.29
N ARG A 85 11.95 4.11 -23.45
CA ARG A 85 11.62 2.71 -23.12
C ARG A 85 10.80 2.01 -24.20
N GLY A 86 10.17 2.77 -25.11
CA GLY A 86 9.30 2.25 -26.18
C GLY A 86 9.98 1.50 -27.33
N HIS A 87 11.32 1.37 -27.34
CA HIS A 87 12.06 0.69 -28.42
C HIS A 87 12.76 -0.62 -28.02
N SER A 88 12.51 -1.15 -26.82
CA SER A 88 12.89 -2.53 -26.46
C SER A 88 11.72 -3.46 -26.74
N ALA A 89 11.62 -3.93 -27.98
CA ALA A 89 10.69 -4.98 -28.40
C ALA A 89 10.81 -6.20 -27.45
N SER A 90 9.80 -6.40 -26.61
CA SER A 90 9.53 -7.72 -26.04
C SER A 90 9.00 -8.61 -27.17
N PRO A 91 9.32 -9.92 -27.21
CA PRO A 91 8.94 -10.79 -28.30
C PRO A 91 7.42 -10.82 -28.44
N GLN A 92 6.92 -10.55 -29.64
CA GLN A 92 5.52 -10.81 -29.96
C GLN A 92 5.21 -12.29 -29.69
N PRO A 93 4.07 -12.61 -29.05
CA PRO A 93 3.59 -13.98 -29.03
C PRO A 93 3.32 -14.43 -30.47
N GLU A 94 3.71 -15.67 -30.82
CA GLU A 94 3.37 -16.28 -32.10
C GLU A 94 1.87 -16.12 -32.39
N PRO A 95 1.48 -15.85 -33.65
CA PRO A 95 0.08 -15.76 -34.00
C PRO A 95 -0.58 -17.11 -33.74
N ALA A 96 -1.63 -17.09 -32.92
CA ALA A 96 -2.46 -18.26 -32.68
C ALA A 96 -2.99 -18.83 -34.01
N PRO A 97 -3.09 -20.16 -34.16
CA PRO A 97 -3.75 -20.76 -35.31
C PRO A 97 -5.19 -20.20 -35.40
N PRO A 98 -5.73 -20.03 -36.62
CA PRO A 98 -7.02 -19.38 -36.81
C PRO A 98 -8.10 -20.14 -36.04
N ALA A 99 -8.77 -19.45 -35.13
CA ALA A 99 -9.95 -19.97 -34.45
C ALA A 99 -11.05 -20.23 -35.50
N PRO A 100 -11.80 -21.34 -35.39
CA PRO A 100 -12.95 -21.58 -36.25
C PRO A 100 -13.96 -20.44 -36.09
N LEU A 101 -14.50 -19.99 -37.21
CA LEU A 101 -15.51 -18.93 -37.31
C LEU A 101 -16.70 -19.24 -36.41
N VAL A 102 -16.80 -18.52 -35.29
CA VAL A 102 -18.02 -18.45 -34.49
C VAL A 102 -18.89 -17.36 -35.12
N PRO A 103 -20.14 -17.66 -35.55
CA PRO A 103 -21.04 -16.66 -36.09
C PRO A 103 -21.38 -15.61 -35.03
N GLN A 104 -21.38 -14.33 -35.41
CA GLN A 104 -21.76 -13.25 -34.50
C GLN A 104 -23.25 -13.36 -34.13
N PRO A 105 -23.63 -13.08 -32.88
CA PRO A 105 -25.03 -13.06 -32.48
C PRO A 105 -25.74 -11.83 -33.06
N GLU A 106 -26.94 -12.04 -33.59
CA GLU A 106 -27.85 -10.99 -34.05
C GLU A 106 -28.24 -10.02 -32.91
N PRO A 107 -28.60 -8.76 -33.25
CA PRO A 107 -28.98 -7.76 -32.24
C PRO A 107 -30.31 -8.13 -31.57
N THR A 108 -30.31 -8.22 -30.23
CA THR A 108 -31.52 -8.40 -29.41
C THR A 108 -32.48 -7.21 -29.51
N PRO A 109 -33.80 -7.44 -29.68
CA PRO A 109 -34.82 -6.38 -29.68
C PRO A 109 -35.12 -5.85 -28.26
N PRO A 110 -35.66 -4.62 -28.12
CA PRO A 110 -35.92 -4.03 -26.81
C PRO A 110 -37.15 -4.66 -26.13
N ALA A 111 -37.11 -4.75 -24.80
CA ALA A 111 -38.17 -5.32 -23.97
C ALA A 111 -39.45 -4.46 -23.95
N PRO A 112 -40.66 -5.07 -23.88
CA PRO A 112 -41.92 -4.33 -23.79
C PRO A 112 -42.14 -3.76 -22.37
N GLN A 113 -42.51 -2.49 -22.27
CA GLN A 113 -42.93 -1.86 -21.02
C GLN A 113 -44.44 -2.09 -20.75
N PRO A 114 -44.86 -2.20 -19.49
CA PRO A 114 -46.26 -2.43 -19.13
C PRO A 114 -47.10 -1.16 -19.30
N VAL A 115 -48.24 -1.31 -19.95
CA VAL A 115 -49.26 -0.27 -20.15
C VAL A 115 -49.93 0.06 -18.82
N SER A 116 -49.86 1.32 -18.38
CA SER A 116 -50.73 1.88 -17.34
C SER A 116 -51.49 3.06 -17.92
N ALA A 117 -52.82 2.97 -17.87
CA ALA A 117 -53.73 4.00 -18.33
C ALA A 117 -53.78 5.16 -17.33
N HIS A 118 -53.55 6.40 -17.78
CA HIS A 118 -54.21 7.59 -17.26
C HIS A 118 -54.22 8.70 -18.32
N LEU A 119 -55.42 9.29 -18.46
CA LEU A 119 -55.81 10.36 -19.37
C LEU A 119 -55.32 11.74 -18.91
N SER A 120 -54.96 12.58 -19.90
CA SER A 120 -54.97 14.06 -19.89
C SER A 120 -53.84 14.75 -19.06
N GLN A 121 -53.11 15.80 -19.49
CA GLN A 121 -53.40 16.90 -20.41
C GLN A 121 -52.12 17.40 -21.14
N SER A 122 -52.39 18.12 -22.23
CA SER A 122 -51.50 18.81 -23.16
C SER A 122 -50.55 19.86 -22.57
N HIS A 123 -49.33 19.96 -23.11
CA HIS A 123 -48.79 21.24 -23.58
C HIS A 123 -47.87 21.04 -24.79
N ALA A 124 -48.29 21.61 -25.91
CA ALA A 124 -47.53 21.71 -27.14
C ALA A 124 -46.57 22.90 -27.06
N THR A 125 -45.33 22.70 -27.49
CA THR A 125 -44.54 23.75 -28.14
C THR A 125 -43.96 23.18 -29.41
N ALA A 126 -44.58 23.60 -30.52
CA ALA A 126 -44.12 23.32 -31.87
C ALA A 126 -42.82 24.08 -32.14
N ASP A 127 -41.84 23.41 -32.73
CA ASP A 127 -40.91 24.06 -33.64
C ASP A 127 -40.99 23.36 -34.99
N ARG A 128 -41.62 24.06 -35.95
CA ARG A 128 -41.79 23.62 -37.34
C ARG A 128 -40.66 24.24 -38.16
N ARG A 129 -39.80 23.41 -38.74
CA ARG A 129 -39.08 23.77 -39.96
C ARG A 129 -39.33 22.70 -41.04
N PRO A 130 -39.58 23.10 -42.30
CA PRO A 130 -40.06 22.20 -43.34
C PRO A 130 -38.86 21.50 -44.01
N VAL A 131 -38.76 20.18 -43.87
CA VAL A 131 -37.79 19.38 -44.65
C VAL A 131 -38.56 18.54 -45.65
N PHE A 132 -38.65 19.07 -46.87
CA PHE A 132 -39.00 18.31 -48.06
C PHE A 132 -37.94 17.21 -48.23
N GLY A 133 -38.32 15.95 -47.99
CA GLY A 133 -37.42 14.79 -48.05
C GLY A 133 -37.60 13.79 -46.89
N GLY A 134 -38.04 14.25 -45.71
CA GLY A 134 -38.21 13.38 -44.53
C GLY A 134 -39.31 12.32 -44.67
N LYS A 135 -40.34 12.59 -45.49
CA LYS A 135 -41.38 11.58 -45.79
C LYS A 135 -40.81 10.39 -46.56
N LYS A 136 -39.86 10.61 -47.48
CA LYS A 136 -39.29 9.53 -48.29
C LYS A 136 -38.39 8.63 -47.43
N HIS A 137 -37.51 9.23 -46.64
CA HIS A 137 -36.66 8.47 -45.71
C HIS A 137 -37.47 7.70 -44.66
N ARG A 138 -38.57 8.30 -44.19
CA ARG A 138 -39.49 7.62 -43.26
C ARG A 138 -40.28 6.50 -43.94
N ILE A 139 -40.61 6.65 -45.21
CA ILE A 139 -41.22 5.58 -46.01
C ILE A 139 -40.22 4.45 -46.19
N ASP A 140 -38.96 4.75 -46.55
CA ASP A 140 -37.92 3.74 -46.72
C ASP A 140 -37.62 2.97 -45.41
N GLU A 141 -37.61 3.66 -44.25
CA GLU A 141 -37.50 3.02 -42.93
C GLU A 141 -38.70 2.12 -42.62
N LEU A 142 -39.92 2.59 -42.88
CA LEU A 142 -41.15 1.82 -42.64
C LEU A 142 -41.30 0.66 -43.61
N GLU A 143 -40.75 0.77 -44.82
CA GLU A 143 -40.68 -0.32 -45.80
C GLU A 143 -39.65 -1.37 -45.39
N ALA A 144 -38.49 -0.97 -44.87
CA ALA A 144 -37.51 -1.90 -44.31
C ALA A 144 -38.04 -2.62 -43.05
N GLU A 145 -38.71 -1.89 -42.16
CA GLU A 145 -39.34 -2.48 -40.97
C GLU A 145 -40.50 -3.41 -41.36
N ASN A 146 -41.33 -3.03 -42.33
CA ASN A 146 -42.36 -3.93 -42.87
C ASN A 146 -41.76 -5.17 -43.54
N ALA A 147 -40.66 -5.05 -44.28
CA ALA A 147 -40.01 -6.20 -44.89
C ALA A 147 -39.49 -7.18 -43.82
N HIS A 148 -38.87 -6.66 -42.76
CA HIS A 148 -38.42 -7.46 -41.63
C HIS A 148 -39.60 -8.11 -40.87
N LEU A 149 -40.68 -7.36 -40.65
CA LEU A 149 -41.90 -7.88 -40.01
C LEU A 149 -42.60 -8.92 -40.90
N GLN A 150 -42.62 -8.74 -42.22
CA GLN A 150 -43.15 -9.72 -43.16
C GLN A 150 -42.31 -10.98 -43.17
N GLU A 151 -40.98 -10.87 -43.08
CA GLU A 151 -40.10 -12.02 -42.96
C GLU A 151 -40.38 -12.81 -41.67
N TRP A 152 -40.56 -12.11 -40.55
CA TRP A 152 -40.99 -12.70 -39.27
C TRP A 152 -42.38 -13.35 -39.36
N VAL A 153 -43.35 -12.71 -40.00
CA VAL A 153 -44.70 -13.25 -40.19
C VAL A 153 -44.70 -14.45 -41.14
N THR A 154 -43.82 -14.49 -42.15
CA THR A 154 -43.69 -15.62 -43.07
C THR A 154 -43.01 -16.80 -42.37
N ARG A 155 -42.01 -16.51 -41.54
CA ARG A 155 -41.31 -17.48 -40.69
C ARG A 155 -42.23 -18.06 -39.62
N LEU A 156 -42.99 -17.23 -38.91
CA LEU A 156 -43.92 -17.67 -37.87
C LEU A 156 -45.25 -18.22 -38.44
N GLY A 157 -45.71 -17.71 -39.57
CA GLY A 157 -46.98 -18.09 -40.20
C GLY A 157 -46.89 -19.30 -41.14
N GLY A 158 -45.69 -19.71 -41.53
CA GLY A 158 -45.42 -20.93 -42.30
C GLY A 158 -45.10 -22.16 -41.43
N LEU A 159 -44.98 -21.98 -40.12
CA LEU A 159 -44.77 -23.06 -39.16
C LEU A 159 -46.13 -23.54 -38.65
N GLU A 160 -46.39 -24.84 -38.74
CA GLU A 160 -47.54 -25.44 -38.08
C GLU A 160 -47.44 -25.19 -36.56
N PRO A 161 -48.56 -25.04 -35.81
CA PRO A 161 -48.53 -24.77 -34.37
C PRO A 161 -47.63 -25.70 -33.56
N ARG A 162 -47.40 -26.94 -34.07
CA ARG A 162 -46.47 -27.92 -33.51
C ARG A 162 -44.99 -27.52 -33.63
N GLN A 163 -44.59 -26.98 -34.77
CA GLN A 163 -43.20 -26.57 -35.02
C GLN A 163 -42.82 -25.34 -34.19
N LEU A 164 -43.76 -24.41 -34.01
CA LEU A 164 -43.62 -23.29 -33.07
C LEU A 164 -43.45 -23.75 -31.63
N THR A 165 -44.23 -24.75 -31.18
CA THR A 165 -44.05 -25.31 -29.83
C THR A 165 -42.72 -26.03 -29.67
N GLU A 166 -42.26 -26.78 -30.67
CA GLU A 166 -40.95 -27.44 -30.65
C GLU A 166 -39.80 -26.43 -30.58
N GLU A 167 -39.89 -25.32 -31.32
CA GLU A 167 -38.87 -24.27 -31.30
C GLU A 167 -38.87 -23.47 -30.00
N ILE A 168 -40.06 -23.20 -29.41
CA ILE A 168 -40.16 -22.62 -28.07
C ILE A 168 -39.58 -23.55 -27.01
N GLU A 169 -39.81 -24.86 -27.10
CA GLU A 169 -39.23 -25.84 -26.19
C GLU A 169 -37.70 -25.94 -26.35
N SER A 170 -37.19 -25.92 -27.58
CA SER A 170 -35.75 -25.88 -27.86
C SER A 170 -35.10 -24.63 -27.27
N LEU A 171 -35.64 -23.44 -27.56
CA LEU A 171 -35.11 -22.18 -27.05
C LEU A 171 -35.19 -22.10 -25.52
N ARG A 172 -36.22 -22.70 -24.90
CA ARG A 172 -36.31 -22.82 -23.44
C ARG A 172 -35.25 -23.75 -22.88
N ALA A 173 -34.97 -24.87 -23.54
CA ALA A 173 -33.91 -25.80 -23.16
C ALA A 173 -32.52 -25.14 -23.28
N ASP A 174 -32.27 -24.42 -24.38
CA ASP A 174 -31.03 -23.68 -24.59
C ASP A 174 -30.84 -22.55 -23.57
N ALA A 175 -31.91 -21.80 -23.28
CA ALA A 175 -31.88 -20.76 -22.25
C ALA A 175 -31.70 -21.33 -20.84
N ALA A 176 -32.14 -22.56 -20.57
CA ALA A 176 -31.88 -23.24 -19.31
C ALA A 176 -30.41 -23.70 -19.25
N ALA A 177 -29.90 -24.32 -20.31
CA ALA A 177 -28.50 -24.75 -20.41
C ALA A 177 -27.51 -23.58 -20.27
N LEU A 178 -27.77 -22.46 -20.95
CA LEU A 178 -26.95 -21.25 -20.85
C LEU A 178 -26.99 -20.62 -19.45
N ARG A 179 -28.15 -20.65 -18.77
CA ARG A 179 -28.23 -20.18 -17.37
C ARG A 179 -27.43 -21.07 -16.43
N ASP A 180 -27.49 -22.38 -16.62
CA ASP A 180 -26.71 -23.33 -15.83
C ASP A 180 -25.21 -23.14 -16.07
N GLU A 181 -24.78 -22.99 -17.32
CA GLU A 181 -23.38 -22.73 -17.67
C GLU A 181 -22.88 -21.40 -17.09
N LEU A 182 -23.68 -20.34 -17.19
CA LEU A 182 -23.36 -19.03 -16.62
C LEU A 182 -23.27 -19.10 -15.08
N SER A 183 -24.12 -19.89 -14.43
CA SER A 183 -24.04 -20.12 -12.98
C SER A 183 -22.77 -20.88 -12.57
N LYS A 184 -22.35 -21.88 -13.35
CA LYS A 184 -21.09 -22.62 -13.14
C LYS A 184 -19.89 -21.70 -13.33
N LYS A 185 -19.87 -20.92 -14.40
CA LYS A 185 -18.79 -19.96 -14.68
C LYS A 185 -18.69 -18.87 -13.63
N ARG A 186 -19.82 -18.38 -13.09
CA ARG A 186 -19.80 -17.44 -11.96
C ARG A 186 -19.22 -18.07 -10.70
N ARG A 187 -19.59 -19.31 -10.35
CA ARG A 187 -19.00 -20.01 -9.20
C ARG A 187 -17.49 -20.23 -9.37
N GLU A 188 -17.06 -20.67 -10.55
CA GLU A 188 -15.63 -20.80 -10.87
C GLU A 188 -14.89 -19.46 -10.73
N LEU A 189 -15.50 -18.36 -11.18
CA LEU A 189 -14.91 -17.02 -11.08
C LEU A 189 -14.85 -16.54 -9.63
N ASP A 190 -15.90 -16.77 -8.84
CA ASP A 190 -15.94 -16.43 -7.41
C ASP A 190 -14.87 -17.22 -6.63
N GLU A 191 -14.74 -18.53 -6.87
CA GLU A 191 -13.71 -19.37 -6.25
C GLU A 191 -12.28 -18.92 -6.60
N ILE A 192 -12.02 -18.65 -7.89
CA ILE A 192 -10.72 -18.15 -8.36
C ILE A 192 -10.44 -16.77 -7.75
N SER A 193 -11.45 -15.88 -7.70
CA SER A 193 -11.28 -14.53 -7.15
C SER A 193 -10.99 -14.56 -5.65
N SER A 194 -11.66 -15.42 -4.88
CA SER A 194 -11.40 -15.62 -3.45
C SER A 194 -9.97 -16.09 -3.22
N GLY A 195 -9.50 -17.07 -3.99
CA GLY A 195 -8.12 -17.56 -3.90
C GLY A 195 -7.07 -16.50 -4.27
N ILE A 196 -7.37 -15.62 -5.23
CA ILE A 196 -6.49 -14.50 -5.58
C ILE A 196 -6.43 -13.46 -4.45
N VAL A 197 -7.56 -13.13 -3.84
CA VAL A 197 -7.63 -12.16 -2.73
C VAL A 197 -6.86 -12.68 -1.51
N GLU A 198 -7.05 -13.94 -1.11
CA GLU A 198 -6.31 -14.55 0.00
C GLU A 198 -4.80 -14.57 -0.25
N THR A 199 -4.38 -14.85 -1.49
CA THR A 199 -2.95 -14.84 -1.87
C THR A 199 -2.37 -13.41 -1.86
N GLN A 200 -3.16 -12.41 -2.28
CA GLN A 200 -2.77 -11.00 -2.22
C GLN A 200 -2.69 -10.51 -0.78
N ASP A 201 -3.64 -10.86 0.07
CA ASP A 201 -3.63 -10.51 1.50
C ASP A 201 -2.44 -11.14 2.21
N LEU A 202 -2.11 -12.40 1.93
CA LEU A 202 -0.89 -13.04 2.46
C LEU A 202 0.38 -12.29 2.01
N ALA A 203 0.46 -11.93 0.73
CA ALA A 203 1.58 -11.17 0.20
C ALA A 203 1.68 -9.76 0.83
N LEU A 204 0.55 -9.09 1.05
CA LEU A 204 0.45 -7.78 1.69
C LEU A 204 0.81 -7.85 3.18
N LEU A 205 0.41 -8.90 3.89
CA LEU A 205 0.77 -9.14 5.29
C LEU A 205 2.29 -9.36 5.42
N GLN A 206 2.89 -10.12 4.50
CA GLN A 206 4.35 -10.29 4.43
C GLN A 206 5.07 -8.98 4.06
N GLU A 207 4.50 -8.14 3.18
CA GLU A 207 5.01 -6.79 2.88
C GLU A 207 4.92 -5.85 4.09
N ALA A 208 3.88 -5.99 4.92
CA ALA A 208 3.66 -5.23 6.15
C ALA A 208 4.48 -5.73 7.35
N GLY A 209 5.35 -6.73 7.16
CA GLY A 209 6.26 -7.24 8.18
C GLY A 209 5.73 -8.40 9.02
N ILE A 210 4.55 -8.96 8.69
CA ILE A 210 4.06 -10.23 9.26
C ILE A 210 4.66 -11.35 8.44
N TYR A 211 5.89 -11.70 8.79
CA TYR A 211 6.63 -12.76 8.13
C TYR A 211 6.60 -14.03 8.97
N GLU A 212 6.04 -15.10 8.41
CA GLU A 212 6.11 -16.43 9.01
C GLU A 212 7.46 -17.07 8.69
N TYR A 213 8.28 -17.23 9.73
CA TYR A 213 9.61 -17.83 9.60
C TYR A 213 9.50 -19.30 9.18
N GLN A 214 10.12 -19.64 8.05
CA GLN A 214 10.11 -21.03 7.58
C GLN A 214 11.15 -21.89 8.30
N HIS A 215 12.19 -21.27 8.84
CA HIS A 215 13.22 -21.96 9.60
C HIS A 215 13.27 -21.47 11.06
N PRO A 216 13.35 -22.37 12.06
CA PRO A 216 13.32 -21.99 13.48
C PRO A 216 14.66 -21.45 14.03
N LEU A 217 15.53 -20.83 13.22
CA LEU A 217 16.80 -20.32 13.76
C LEU A 217 16.57 -19.09 14.64
N ALA A 218 17.23 -19.07 15.79
CA ALA A 218 17.01 -18.07 16.82
C ALA A 218 17.60 -16.69 16.48
N ASP A 219 18.75 -16.64 15.80
CA ASP A 219 19.49 -15.40 15.56
C ASP A 219 20.09 -15.28 14.16
N THR A 220 20.48 -14.05 13.80
CA THR A 220 21.05 -13.70 12.50
C THR A 220 22.41 -14.39 12.25
N VAL A 221 23.14 -14.77 13.29
CA VAL A 221 24.44 -15.46 13.19
C VAL A 221 24.24 -16.91 12.75
N ALA A 222 23.26 -17.60 13.33
CA ALA A 222 22.88 -18.95 12.98
C ALA A 222 22.40 -19.04 11.52
N TYR A 223 21.62 -18.04 11.08
CA TYR A 223 21.23 -17.92 9.66
C TYR A 223 22.44 -17.77 8.74
N LYS A 224 23.39 -16.89 9.07
CA LYS A 224 24.64 -16.73 8.29
C LYS A 224 25.46 -18.02 8.22
N ALA A 225 25.62 -18.71 9.34
CA ALA A 225 26.34 -19.98 9.39
C ALA A 225 25.66 -21.06 8.54
N LYS A 226 24.33 -21.14 8.60
CA LYS A 226 23.56 -22.10 7.79
C LYS A 226 23.63 -21.77 6.29
N LEU A 227 23.51 -20.50 5.91
CA LEU A 227 23.68 -20.03 4.54
C LEU A 227 25.09 -20.35 4.02
N ALA A 228 26.13 -20.18 4.84
CA ALA A 228 27.49 -20.59 4.47
C ALA A 228 27.60 -22.10 4.20
N SER A 229 27.02 -22.93 5.06
CA SER A 229 26.96 -24.39 4.87
C SER A 229 26.24 -24.77 3.58
N ILE A 230 25.12 -24.11 3.25
CA ILE A 230 24.40 -24.31 1.99
C ILE A 230 25.26 -23.90 0.79
N LYS A 231 25.91 -22.74 0.85
CA LYS A 231 26.79 -22.26 -0.21
C LYS A 231 27.92 -23.25 -0.51
N ASP A 232 28.46 -23.91 0.52
CA ASP A 232 29.49 -24.93 0.33
C ASP A 232 28.94 -26.24 -0.25
N LYS A 233 27.72 -26.65 0.12
CA LYS A 233 27.03 -27.77 -0.54
C LYS A 233 26.77 -27.49 -2.03
N ILE A 234 26.33 -26.28 -2.36
CA ILE A 234 26.10 -25.83 -3.75
C ILE A 234 27.40 -25.92 -4.55
N LYS A 235 28.50 -25.37 -4.02
CA LYS A 235 29.83 -25.48 -4.67
C LYS A 235 30.26 -26.94 -4.85
N SER A 236 30.06 -27.78 -3.84
CA SER A 236 30.44 -29.20 -3.89
C SER A 236 29.67 -29.96 -4.98
N MET A 237 28.34 -29.77 -5.06
CA MET A 237 27.51 -30.41 -6.09
C MET A 237 27.84 -29.90 -7.50
N ALA A 238 28.13 -28.61 -7.65
CA ALA A 238 28.53 -28.04 -8.93
C ALA A 238 29.90 -28.59 -9.39
N ARG A 239 30.88 -28.71 -8.48
CA ARG A 239 32.22 -29.25 -8.78
C ARG A 239 32.22 -30.74 -9.08
N SER A 240 31.42 -31.50 -8.34
CA SER A 240 31.29 -32.96 -8.53
C SER A 240 30.46 -33.36 -9.75
N GLY A 241 29.87 -32.39 -10.47
CA GLY A 241 29.02 -32.66 -11.63
C GLY A 241 27.66 -33.28 -11.29
N LYS A 242 27.27 -33.31 -10.01
CA LYS A 242 25.99 -33.87 -9.54
C LYS A 242 24.82 -32.88 -9.64
N ALA A 243 25.10 -31.60 -9.88
CA ALA A 243 24.07 -30.56 -9.96
C ALA A 243 23.12 -30.74 -11.17
N VAL A 244 23.64 -31.24 -12.29
CA VAL A 244 22.90 -31.52 -13.52
C VAL A 244 23.14 -32.97 -13.91
N VAL A 245 22.08 -33.68 -14.25
CA VAL A 245 22.10 -35.05 -14.77
C VAL A 245 21.76 -35.03 -16.25
N GLY A 246 22.33 -35.96 -17.02
CA GLY A 246 22.16 -36.09 -18.47
C GLY A 246 22.42 -37.51 -18.94
N ALA A 247 22.05 -37.82 -20.19
CA ALA A 247 22.22 -39.14 -20.78
C ALA A 247 23.70 -39.56 -20.88
N THR A 248 24.02 -40.78 -20.46
CA THR A 248 25.38 -41.35 -20.50
C THR A 248 25.67 -42.22 -21.71
N ASN A 249 24.62 -42.62 -22.42
CA ASN A 249 24.69 -43.56 -23.55
C ASN A 249 24.50 -42.87 -24.90
N TRP A 250 24.58 -41.54 -24.93
CA TRP A 250 24.39 -40.74 -26.13
C TRP A 250 25.64 -40.81 -27.03
N THR A 251 25.43 -41.03 -28.33
CA THR A 251 26.52 -41.08 -29.32
C THR A 251 26.43 -39.92 -30.30
N VAL A 252 27.57 -39.32 -30.62
CA VAL A 252 27.70 -38.34 -31.71
C VAL A 252 28.65 -38.95 -32.73
N ASN A 253 28.23 -39.05 -33.99
CA ASN A 253 29.00 -39.70 -35.07
C ASN A 253 29.47 -41.12 -34.71
N GLY A 254 28.65 -41.89 -34.00
CA GLY A 254 29.00 -43.24 -33.52
C GLY A 254 29.96 -43.29 -32.32
N SER A 255 30.41 -42.15 -31.79
CA SER A 255 31.31 -42.09 -30.64
C SER A 255 30.57 -41.72 -29.34
N ILE A 256 30.59 -42.64 -28.37
CA ILE A 256 30.10 -42.41 -27.01
C ILE A 256 30.95 -41.34 -26.30
N ALA A 257 32.27 -41.33 -26.54
CA ALA A 257 33.18 -40.36 -25.93
C ALA A 257 32.86 -38.92 -26.37
N GLN A 258 32.57 -38.72 -27.66
CA GLN A 258 32.15 -37.40 -28.19
C GLN A 258 30.77 -37.00 -27.66
N GLY A 259 29.81 -37.93 -27.58
CA GLY A 259 28.51 -37.67 -26.97
C GLY A 259 28.61 -37.26 -25.50
N ASN A 260 29.37 -38.00 -24.70
CA ASN A 260 29.64 -37.67 -23.29
C ASN A 260 30.36 -36.32 -23.11
N LYS A 261 31.21 -35.92 -24.06
CA LYS A 261 31.79 -34.57 -24.04
C LYS A 261 30.73 -33.50 -24.30
N MET A 262 29.88 -33.71 -25.31
CA MET A 262 28.81 -32.77 -25.65
C MET A 262 27.81 -32.60 -24.50
N VAL A 263 27.32 -33.70 -23.91
CA VAL A 263 26.40 -33.66 -22.76
C VAL A 263 27.02 -32.90 -21.57
N ARG A 264 28.32 -33.11 -21.29
CA ARG A 264 29.03 -32.37 -20.23
C ARG A 264 29.12 -30.86 -20.51
N ASP A 265 29.46 -30.48 -21.74
CA ASP A 265 29.61 -29.07 -22.11
C ASP A 265 28.26 -28.34 -22.06
N PHE A 266 27.18 -28.97 -22.55
CA PHE A 266 25.81 -28.45 -22.42
C PHE A 266 25.32 -28.41 -20.97
N SER A 267 25.60 -29.45 -20.17
CA SER A 267 25.24 -29.48 -18.75
C SER A 267 25.88 -28.33 -17.97
N LYS A 268 27.14 -28.00 -18.26
CA LYS A 268 27.84 -26.84 -17.67
C LYS A 268 27.17 -25.52 -18.05
N LEU A 269 26.75 -25.38 -19.32
CA LEU A 269 26.07 -24.17 -19.78
C LEU A 269 24.70 -24.00 -19.10
N MET A 270 23.91 -25.07 -19.05
CA MET A 270 22.60 -25.06 -18.38
C MET A 270 22.72 -24.80 -16.88
N LEU A 271 23.70 -25.41 -16.21
CA LEU A 271 23.97 -25.12 -14.81
C LEU A 271 24.36 -23.66 -14.58
N ARG A 272 25.14 -23.05 -15.48
CA ARG A 272 25.49 -21.63 -15.39
C ARG A 272 24.24 -20.75 -15.50
N ALA A 273 23.34 -21.05 -16.43
CA ALA A 273 22.08 -20.33 -16.59
C ALA A 273 21.20 -20.46 -15.33
N TYR A 274 21.03 -21.68 -14.82
CA TYR A 274 20.27 -21.94 -13.59
C TYR A 274 20.84 -21.20 -12.39
N ASN A 275 22.17 -21.26 -12.19
CA ASN A 275 22.83 -20.57 -11.09
C ASN A 275 22.73 -19.05 -11.21
N ALA A 276 22.86 -18.50 -12.42
CA ALA A 276 22.70 -17.07 -12.65
C ALA A 276 21.32 -16.57 -12.23
N GLU A 277 20.27 -17.31 -12.60
CA GLU A 277 18.90 -16.99 -12.19
C GLU A 277 18.74 -17.09 -10.67
N ALA A 278 19.18 -18.20 -10.10
CA ALA A 278 19.04 -18.45 -8.68
C ALA A 278 19.84 -17.43 -7.84
N ASP A 279 21.04 -17.02 -8.27
CA ASP A 279 21.86 -16.01 -7.60
C ASP A 279 21.22 -14.62 -7.70
N ASN A 280 20.56 -14.32 -8.83
CA ASN A 280 19.79 -13.09 -8.97
C ASN A 280 18.58 -13.05 -8.03
N LEU A 281 17.87 -14.17 -7.87
CA LEU A 281 16.76 -14.31 -6.91
C LEU A 281 17.24 -14.11 -5.46
N VAL A 282 18.36 -14.72 -5.07
CA VAL A 282 18.98 -14.50 -3.74
C VAL A 282 19.35 -13.02 -3.55
N ARG A 283 19.97 -12.39 -4.55
CA ARG A 283 20.41 -10.98 -4.47
C ARG A 283 19.25 -9.99 -4.36
N THR A 284 18.15 -10.26 -5.07
CA THR A 284 16.98 -9.37 -5.13
C THR A 284 15.89 -9.77 -4.13
N MET A 285 16.20 -10.74 -3.25
CA MET A 285 15.25 -11.33 -2.33
C MET A 285 14.57 -10.27 -1.46
N ARG A 286 13.26 -10.47 -1.29
CA ARG A 286 12.44 -9.83 -0.27
C ARG A 286 11.65 -10.94 0.41
N PRO A 287 11.44 -10.90 1.73
CA PRO A 287 10.73 -11.96 2.44
C PRO A 287 9.38 -12.30 1.81
N TYR A 288 8.59 -11.27 1.44
CA TYR A 288 7.29 -11.42 0.79
C TYR A 288 7.32 -11.95 -0.65
N LYS A 289 8.49 -11.99 -1.31
CA LYS A 289 8.64 -12.51 -2.67
C LYS A 289 9.08 -13.97 -2.70
N LEU A 290 9.22 -14.62 -1.55
CA LEU A 290 9.81 -15.95 -1.44
C LEU A 290 9.11 -16.97 -2.35
N ASP A 291 7.78 -17.04 -2.31
CA ASP A 291 7.03 -18.01 -3.11
C ASP A 291 7.16 -17.75 -4.61
N SER A 292 7.07 -16.48 -5.02
CA SER A 292 7.29 -16.08 -6.41
C SER A 292 8.73 -16.38 -6.89
N ALA A 293 9.71 -16.28 -6.00
CA ALA A 293 11.10 -16.62 -6.30
C ALA A 293 11.28 -18.14 -6.45
N ILE A 294 10.63 -18.95 -5.60
CA ILE A 294 10.63 -20.41 -5.71
C ILE A 294 9.98 -20.84 -7.03
N GLU A 295 8.81 -20.30 -7.36
CA GLU A 295 8.10 -20.61 -8.60
C GLU A 295 8.94 -20.23 -9.84
N ARG A 296 9.58 -19.06 -9.81
CA ARG A 296 10.46 -18.60 -10.89
C ARG A 296 11.66 -19.52 -11.06
N LEU A 297 12.27 -19.97 -9.97
CA LEU A 297 13.38 -20.94 -10.02
C LEU A 297 12.93 -22.29 -10.60
N ASP A 298 11.73 -22.76 -10.23
CA ASP A 298 11.15 -23.98 -10.77
C ASP A 298 10.87 -23.88 -12.27
N LYS A 299 10.31 -22.76 -12.74
CA LYS A 299 10.13 -22.48 -14.18
C LYS A 299 11.46 -22.50 -14.94
N THR A 300 12.54 -21.98 -14.36
CA THR A 300 13.88 -22.06 -14.96
C THR A 300 14.38 -23.50 -15.05
N ALA A 301 14.18 -24.32 -14.02
CA ALA A 301 14.52 -25.74 -14.07
C ALA A 301 13.75 -26.48 -15.17
N GLN A 302 12.44 -26.23 -15.30
CA GLN A 302 11.59 -26.81 -16.35
C GLN A 302 12.02 -26.36 -17.75
N ALA A 303 12.39 -25.09 -17.92
CA ALA A 303 12.89 -24.59 -19.19
C ALA A 303 14.19 -25.29 -19.61
N ILE A 304 15.10 -25.53 -18.66
CA ILE A 304 16.33 -26.30 -18.88
C ILE A 304 16.01 -27.73 -19.28
N GLU A 305 15.09 -28.40 -18.59
CA GLU A 305 14.67 -29.77 -18.90
C GLU A 305 14.04 -29.87 -20.29
N ARG A 306 13.22 -28.89 -20.68
CA ARG A 306 12.63 -28.81 -22.03
C ARG A 306 13.69 -28.64 -23.11
N LEU A 307 14.66 -27.73 -22.91
CA LEU A 307 15.77 -27.51 -23.86
C LEU A 307 16.75 -28.68 -23.89
N GLY A 308 16.89 -29.39 -22.76
CA GLY A 308 17.78 -30.52 -22.56
C GLY A 308 17.20 -31.87 -22.97
N LYS A 309 15.92 -31.94 -23.36
CA LYS A 309 15.15 -33.18 -23.56
C LYS A 309 15.84 -34.21 -24.44
N THR A 310 16.45 -33.80 -25.56
CA THR A 310 17.14 -34.71 -26.49
C THR A 310 18.32 -35.44 -25.84
N MET A 311 18.99 -34.79 -24.88
CA MET A 311 20.14 -35.32 -24.16
C MET A 311 19.77 -35.76 -22.73
N ASP A 312 18.48 -35.81 -22.40
CA ASP A 312 17.95 -36.06 -21.05
C ASP A 312 18.59 -35.16 -19.97
N ILE A 313 18.94 -33.92 -20.33
CA ILE A 313 19.61 -32.97 -19.42
C ILE A 313 18.57 -32.32 -18.51
N ARG A 314 18.74 -32.45 -17.20
CA ARG A 314 17.90 -31.80 -16.19
C ARG A 314 18.68 -31.41 -14.94
N VAL A 315 18.22 -30.38 -14.25
CA VAL A 315 18.75 -30.02 -12.93
C VAL A 315 18.33 -31.11 -11.93
N SER A 316 19.27 -31.63 -11.15
CA SER A 316 18.96 -32.68 -10.17
C SER A 316 18.00 -32.18 -9.09
N THR A 317 17.10 -33.06 -8.65
CA THR A 317 16.12 -32.74 -7.59
C THR A 317 16.80 -32.32 -6.29
N GLU A 318 17.92 -32.95 -5.94
CA GLU A 318 18.70 -32.59 -4.76
C GLU A 318 19.26 -31.17 -4.86
N TYR A 319 19.84 -30.79 -6.00
CA TYR A 319 20.38 -29.46 -6.21
C TYR A 319 19.28 -28.39 -6.19
N ARG A 320 18.13 -28.68 -6.80
CA ARG A 320 16.95 -27.81 -6.74
C ARG A 320 16.49 -27.59 -5.31
N ARG A 321 16.38 -28.66 -4.50
CA ARG A 321 16.01 -28.57 -3.08
C ARG A 321 16.98 -27.68 -2.29
N ILE A 322 18.28 -27.81 -2.52
CA ILE A 322 19.29 -26.99 -1.83
C ILE A 322 19.16 -25.51 -2.22
N ARG A 323 18.92 -25.19 -3.50
CA ARG A 323 18.71 -23.80 -3.94
C ARG A 323 17.40 -23.21 -3.41
N VAL A 324 16.33 -23.99 -3.35
CA VAL A 324 15.09 -23.56 -2.67
C VAL A 324 15.35 -23.30 -1.19
N GLN A 325 16.10 -24.17 -0.50
CA GLN A 325 16.47 -23.95 0.90
C GLN A 325 17.31 -22.68 1.10
N GLU A 326 18.18 -22.34 0.15
CA GLU A 326 18.94 -21.07 0.15
C GLU A 326 18.00 -19.86 0.06
N LEU A 327 17.01 -19.88 -0.83
CA LEU A 327 16.02 -18.80 -0.96
C LEU A 327 15.23 -18.61 0.34
N LYS A 328 14.73 -19.72 0.92
CA LYS A 328 13.97 -19.70 2.19
C LYS A 328 14.79 -19.10 3.34
N LEU A 329 16.01 -19.58 3.53
CA LEU A 329 16.90 -19.05 4.57
C LEU A 329 17.31 -17.60 4.33
N THR A 330 17.43 -17.19 3.07
CA THR A 330 17.73 -15.79 2.73
C THR A 330 16.56 -14.88 3.10
N ALA A 331 15.34 -15.30 2.81
CA ALA A 331 14.12 -14.58 3.19
C ALA A 331 14.02 -14.45 4.72
N ASP A 332 14.16 -15.55 5.46
CA ASP A 332 14.16 -15.57 6.92
C ASP A 332 15.25 -14.67 7.54
N TYR A 333 16.47 -14.74 6.98
CA TYR A 333 17.60 -13.91 7.43
C TYR A 333 17.32 -12.42 7.26
N LEU A 334 16.75 -12.02 6.12
CA LEU A 334 16.42 -10.62 5.84
C LEU A 334 15.31 -10.12 6.79
N ALA A 335 14.26 -10.92 7.01
CA ALA A 335 13.20 -10.59 7.96
C ALA A 335 13.76 -10.40 9.37
N LYS A 336 14.58 -11.35 9.84
CA LYS A 336 15.18 -11.27 11.19
C LYS A 336 16.12 -10.08 11.36
N THR A 337 16.86 -9.73 10.31
CA THR A 337 17.76 -8.58 10.31
C THR A 337 16.99 -7.26 10.44
N GLU A 338 15.85 -7.11 9.75
CA GLU A 338 15.05 -5.89 9.87
C GLU A 338 14.36 -5.81 11.24
N GLU A 339 13.84 -6.93 11.77
CA GLU A 339 13.30 -7.01 13.14
C GLU A 339 14.32 -6.56 14.19
N GLU A 340 15.56 -7.07 14.10
CA GLU A 340 16.64 -6.69 15.02
C GLU A 340 17.02 -5.21 14.87
N LYS A 341 17.04 -4.69 13.63
CA LYS A 341 17.34 -3.28 13.34
C LYS A 341 16.26 -2.36 13.91
N GLU A 342 14.97 -2.71 13.78
CA GLU A 342 13.87 -1.98 14.40
C GLU A 342 13.97 -1.99 15.93
N ARG A 343 14.26 -3.16 16.52
CA ARG A 343 14.47 -3.29 17.97
C ARG A 343 15.60 -2.38 18.46
N VAL A 344 16.74 -2.34 17.75
CA VAL A 344 17.87 -1.45 18.08
C VAL A 344 17.51 0.02 17.92
N ARG A 345 16.77 0.40 16.87
CA ARG A 345 16.30 1.78 16.69
C ARG A 345 15.40 2.22 17.84
N ALA A 346 14.42 1.40 18.21
CA ALA A 346 13.49 1.67 19.30
C ALA A 346 14.21 1.80 20.65
N GLU A 347 15.18 0.93 20.93
CA GLU A 347 15.98 1.00 22.15
C GLU A 347 16.81 2.29 22.22
N ARG A 348 17.41 2.70 21.10
CA ARG A 348 18.13 3.98 21.02
C ARG A 348 17.22 5.18 21.21
N GLU A 349 15.99 5.13 20.71
CA GLU A 349 15.01 6.20 20.93
C GLU A 349 14.64 6.31 22.41
N ARG A 350 14.36 5.18 23.08
CA ARG A 350 14.13 5.15 24.53
C ARG A 350 15.31 5.70 25.30
N GLN A 351 16.52 5.26 25.00
CA GLN A 351 17.74 5.74 25.68
C GLN A 351 17.94 7.26 25.51
N ARG A 352 17.70 7.79 24.31
CA ARG A 352 17.77 9.25 24.08
C ARG A 352 16.74 10.00 24.90
N GLU A 353 15.53 9.46 25.00
CA GLU A 353 14.49 10.10 25.78
C GLU A 353 14.78 10.05 27.28
N ASP A 354 15.26 8.91 27.77
CA ASP A 354 15.69 8.74 29.14
C ASP A 354 16.86 9.67 29.51
N GLU A 355 17.79 9.89 28.58
CA GLU A 355 18.90 10.83 28.74
C GLU A 355 18.42 12.29 28.79
N LYS A 356 17.45 12.66 27.94
CA LYS A 356 16.86 14.01 27.96
C LYS A 356 16.13 14.26 29.28
N ALA A 357 15.28 13.33 29.71
CA ALA A 357 14.61 13.40 31.01
C ALA A 357 15.63 13.55 32.16
N ARG A 358 16.69 12.73 32.16
CA ARG A 358 17.77 12.84 33.16
C ARG A 358 18.42 14.23 33.17
N LYS A 359 18.73 14.77 31.99
CA LYS A 359 19.31 16.12 31.87
C LYS A 359 18.37 17.21 32.37
N GLU A 360 17.06 17.07 32.17
CA GLU A 360 16.06 17.98 32.72
C GLU A 360 16.04 17.92 34.25
N PHE A 361 16.02 16.71 34.84
CA PHE A 361 16.09 16.54 36.30
C PHE A 361 17.36 17.14 36.89
N GLU A 362 18.52 16.92 36.26
CA GLU A 362 19.80 17.49 36.72
C GLU A 362 19.82 19.03 36.65
N ARG A 363 19.25 19.61 35.58
CA ARG A 363 19.13 21.08 35.44
C ARG A 363 18.20 21.68 36.46
N GLU A 364 17.04 21.06 36.68
CA GLU A 364 16.04 21.55 37.62
C GLU A 364 16.56 21.46 39.06
N LYS A 365 17.16 20.33 39.43
CA LYS A 365 17.86 20.17 40.71
C LYS A 365 18.94 21.24 40.90
N ALA A 366 19.75 21.50 39.89
CA ALA A 366 20.79 22.53 39.98
C ALA A 366 20.21 23.96 40.12
N ARG A 367 19.05 24.23 39.53
CA ARG A 367 18.31 25.50 39.71
C ARG A 367 17.83 25.65 41.15
N LEU A 368 17.14 24.63 41.67
CA LEU A 368 16.62 24.63 43.04
C LEU A 368 17.72 24.70 44.09
N LEU A 369 18.85 24.02 43.89
CA LEU A 369 20.01 24.11 44.80
C LEU A 369 20.62 25.53 44.84
N LYS A 370 20.65 26.24 43.70
CA LYS A 370 21.10 27.65 43.66
C LYS A 370 20.11 28.57 44.36
N GLU A 371 18.81 28.35 44.17
CA GLU A 371 17.75 29.09 44.86
C GLU A 371 17.84 28.87 46.38
N ARG A 372 17.97 27.61 46.82
CA ARG A 372 18.20 27.23 48.22
C ARG A 372 19.37 27.99 48.83
N ALA A 373 20.54 27.97 48.17
CA ALA A 373 21.72 28.68 48.65
C ALA A 373 21.52 30.21 48.72
N HIS A 374 20.75 30.78 47.78
CA HIS A 374 20.41 32.21 47.79
C HIS A 374 19.49 32.56 48.95
N VAL A 375 18.44 31.76 49.18
CA VAL A 375 17.50 31.93 50.30
C VAL A 375 18.21 31.76 51.64
N GLU A 376 19.07 30.75 51.80
CA GLU A 376 19.90 30.54 53.01
C GLU A 376 20.79 31.77 53.30
N SER A 377 21.44 32.31 52.27
CA SER A 377 22.31 33.50 52.40
C SER A 377 21.53 34.78 52.72
N ALA A 378 20.30 34.91 52.21
CA ALA A 378 19.41 36.02 52.54
C ALA A 378 18.87 35.90 53.97
N LEU A 379 18.49 34.69 54.39
CA LEU A 379 18.03 34.38 55.74
C LEU A 379 19.09 34.74 56.79
N GLY A 380 20.34 34.30 56.60
CA GLY A 380 21.43 34.62 57.53
C GLY A 380 21.69 36.12 57.69
N ARG A 381 21.46 36.92 56.63
CA ARG A 381 21.58 38.39 56.69
C ARG A 381 20.44 39.04 57.47
N LEU A 382 19.21 38.56 57.31
CA LEU A 382 18.06 39.08 58.08
C LEU A 382 18.15 38.71 59.56
N GLU A 383 18.59 37.48 59.85
CA GLU A 383 18.83 37.03 61.23
C GLU A 383 19.94 37.86 61.91
N SER A 384 21.03 38.19 61.20
CA SER A 384 22.08 39.05 61.75
C SER A 384 21.64 40.50 61.98
N ASN A 385 20.62 40.96 61.24
CA ASN A 385 20.09 42.32 61.35
C ASN A 385 18.93 42.44 62.35
N GLY A 386 18.51 41.32 62.99
CA GLY A 386 17.42 41.30 63.97
C GLY A 386 16.01 41.40 63.38
N ASP A 387 15.86 41.22 62.06
CA ASP A 387 14.55 41.20 61.38
C ASP A 387 13.96 39.78 61.45
N HIS A 388 13.27 39.50 62.55
CA HIS A 388 12.68 38.20 62.81
C HIS A 388 11.46 37.88 61.94
N GLU A 389 10.75 38.88 61.43
CA GLU A 389 9.55 38.70 60.61
C GLU A 389 9.92 38.36 59.16
N GLY A 390 10.87 39.09 58.57
CA GLY A 390 11.44 38.75 57.26
C GLY A 390 12.18 37.41 57.26
N ALA A 391 12.86 37.06 58.36
CA ALA A 391 13.48 35.76 58.52
C ALA A 391 12.47 34.60 58.56
N ALA A 392 11.29 34.78 59.15
CA ALA A 392 10.24 33.76 59.16
C ALA A 392 9.75 33.42 57.74
N GLN A 393 9.48 34.45 56.91
CA GLN A 393 9.05 34.26 55.52
C GLN A 393 10.11 33.52 54.67
N LEU A 394 11.39 33.83 54.86
CA LEU A 394 12.46 33.13 54.16
C LEU A 394 12.66 31.68 54.63
N ARG A 395 12.34 31.35 55.90
CA ARG A 395 12.32 29.95 56.36
C ARG A 395 11.20 29.17 55.71
N ASP A 396 10.00 29.74 55.59
CA ASP A 396 8.90 29.09 54.87
C ASP A 396 9.30 28.84 53.41
N LYS A 397 9.90 29.83 52.74
CA LYS A 397 10.41 29.66 51.38
C LYS A 397 11.49 28.59 51.29
N LEU A 398 12.39 28.50 52.27
CA LEU A 398 13.41 27.45 52.32
C LEU A 398 12.78 26.06 52.42
N THR A 399 11.75 25.89 53.25
CA THR A 399 11.02 24.61 53.35
C THR A 399 10.31 24.23 52.06
N GLU A 400 9.75 25.20 51.34
CA GLU A 400 9.13 24.97 50.02
C GLU A 400 10.18 24.48 49.01
N VAL A 401 11.35 25.12 48.97
CA VAL A 401 12.45 24.74 48.07
C VAL A 401 13.02 23.36 48.45
N ASP A 402 13.17 23.06 49.74
CA ASP A 402 13.62 21.73 50.21
C ASP A 402 12.61 20.62 49.84
N SER A 403 11.31 20.90 49.93
CA SER A 403 10.26 19.98 49.47
C SER A 403 10.36 19.76 47.96
N ALA A 404 10.51 20.84 47.17
CA ALA A 404 10.64 20.74 45.72
C ALA A 404 11.88 19.94 45.29
N ILE A 405 13.01 20.09 45.99
CA ILE A 405 14.22 19.29 45.76
C ILE A 405 13.93 17.81 46.02
N THR A 406 13.29 17.51 47.16
CA THR A 406 12.94 16.14 47.55
C THR A 406 12.01 15.49 46.51
N ASP A 407 11.03 16.23 46.00
CA ASP A 407 10.10 15.76 44.97
C ASP A 407 10.83 15.45 43.65
N VAL A 408 11.70 16.36 43.19
CA VAL A 408 12.51 16.17 41.98
C VAL A 408 13.44 14.96 42.12
N GLU A 409 14.07 14.79 43.28
CA GLU A 409 14.95 13.64 43.57
C GLU A 409 14.17 12.32 43.63
N GLY A 410 13.01 12.31 44.29
CA GLY A 410 12.13 11.16 44.36
C GLY A 410 11.68 10.70 42.98
N ARG A 411 11.27 11.65 42.11
CA ARG A 411 10.90 11.36 40.72
C ARG A 411 12.08 10.88 39.88
N ALA A 412 13.25 11.50 40.03
CA ALA A 412 14.45 11.07 39.31
C ALA A 412 14.91 9.65 39.71
N ALA A 413 14.73 9.29 40.99
CA ALA A 413 15.06 7.95 41.51
C ALA A 413 14.04 6.89 41.10
N ASN A 414 12.75 7.23 41.00
CA ASN A 414 11.71 6.29 40.60
C ASN A 414 11.62 6.18 39.07
N THR A 415 12.24 5.14 38.51
CA THR A 415 12.22 4.86 37.06
C THR A 415 10.86 4.48 36.51
N ARG A 416 9.87 4.17 37.37
CA ARG A 416 8.50 3.85 36.99
C ARG A 416 7.58 5.07 37.02
N ALA A 417 7.99 6.16 37.67
CA ALA A 417 7.21 7.39 37.73
C ALA A 417 7.30 8.18 36.42
N GLY A 418 6.22 8.89 36.11
CA GLY A 418 6.17 9.76 34.92
C GLY A 418 4.76 10.21 34.60
N TYR A 419 4.60 10.72 33.39
CA TYR A 419 3.32 11.15 32.84
C TYR A 419 2.85 10.17 31.79
N VAL A 420 1.62 9.67 31.93
CA VAL A 420 0.90 8.99 30.87
C VAL A 420 0.14 10.04 30.08
N TYR A 421 0.31 10.06 28.76
CA TYR A 421 -0.34 11.00 27.87
C TYR A 421 -1.28 10.26 26.90
N VAL A 422 -2.39 10.92 26.58
CA VAL A 422 -3.33 10.53 25.53
C VAL A 422 -3.41 11.67 24.53
N ILE A 423 -3.04 11.40 23.28
CA ILE A 423 -2.98 12.42 22.23
C ILE A 423 -3.68 11.94 20.96
N SER A 424 -4.25 12.85 20.19
CA SER A 424 -4.85 12.55 18.88
C SER A 424 -4.45 13.59 17.84
N ASN A 425 -4.66 13.27 16.57
CA ASN A 425 -4.45 14.20 15.47
C ASN A 425 -5.51 13.94 14.41
N ILE A 426 -6.63 14.66 14.49
CA ILE A 426 -7.76 14.45 13.58
C ILE A 426 -7.31 14.66 12.13
N GLY A 427 -6.46 15.66 11.87
CA GLY A 427 -6.06 15.99 10.51
C GLY A 427 -5.19 14.94 9.83
N ALA A 428 -4.46 14.12 10.59
CA ALA A 428 -3.64 13.03 10.07
C ALA A 428 -4.36 11.67 10.13
N PHE A 429 -5.16 11.44 11.17
CA PHE A 429 -5.59 10.11 11.59
C PHE A 429 -7.12 9.95 11.72
N GLY A 430 -7.89 11.03 11.61
CA GLY A 430 -9.32 11.04 11.83
C GLY A 430 -9.70 11.03 13.32
N GLU A 431 -11.00 10.93 13.59
CA GLU A 431 -11.58 11.15 14.94
C GLU A 431 -11.48 9.93 15.87
N ARG A 432 -11.19 8.74 15.33
CA ARG A 432 -11.18 7.46 16.08
C ARG A 432 -9.78 6.86 16.17
N MET A 433 -8.76 7.70 16.33
CA MET A 433 -7.39 7.25 16.49
C MET A 433 -6.67 8.07 17.55
N VAL A 434 -6.18 7.37 18.57
CA VAL A 434 -5.44 7.95 19.69
C VAL A 434 -4.10 7.25 19.84
N LYS A 435 -3.11 8.01 20.32
CA LYS A 435 -1.86 7.46 20.83
C LYS A 435 -1.86 7.54 22.35
N ILE A 436 -1.55 6.42 22.98
CA ILE A 436 -1.39 6.31 24.44
C ILE A 436 0.07 5.93 24.71
N GLY A 437 0.79 6.77 25.43
CA GLY A 437 2.17 6.49 25.81
C GLY A 437 2.55 7.17 27.11
N MET A 438 3.82 7.02 27.51
CA MET A 438 4.34 7.69 28.70
C MET A 438 5.64 8.45 28.44
N THR A 439 5.96 9.38 29.33
CA THR A 439 7.24 10.09 29.38
C THR A 439 7.67 10.31 30.82
N ARG A 440 8.98 10.28 31.05
CA ARG A 440 9.60 10.59 32.35
C ARG A 440 10.13 12.02 32.42
N ARG A 441 9.88 12.84 31.39
CA ARG A 441 10.25 14.26 31.35
C ARG A 441 9.62 15.01 32.51
N LEU A 442 10.32 16.03 33.00
CA LEU A 442 9.73 17.00 33.93
C LEU A 442 8.63 17.80 33.23
N GLU A 443 8.88 18.18 31.97
CA GLU A 443 7.97 18.93 31.11
C GLU A 443 7.35 18.01 30.04
N PRO A 444 6.23 17.32 30.31
CA PRO A 444 5.67 16.32 29.39
C PRO A 444 5.19 16.92 28.05
N MET A 445 4.83 18.21 28.04
CA MET A 445 4.41 18.91 26.82
C MET A 445 5.53 19.04 25.78
N ASP A 446 6.80 19.06 26.20
CA ASP A 446 7.93 19.08 25.27
C ASP A 446 7.99 17.77 24.48
N ARG A 447 7.74 16.62 25.12
CA ARG A 447 7.66 15.32 24.42
C ARG A 447 6.50 15.30 23.42
N VAL A 448 5.32 15.82 23.79
CA VAL A 448 4.17 15.88 22.87
C VAL A 448 4.49 16.71 21.64
N ARG A 449 5.14 17.88 21.81
CA ARG A 449 5.56 18.74 20.69
C ARG A 449 6.58 18.04 19.78
N GLU A 450 7.59 17.39 20.38
CA GLU A 450 8.58 16.60 19.64
C GLU A 450 7.94 15.47 18.81
N LEU A 451 6.87 14.84 19.32
CA LEU A 451 6.14 13.80 18.59
C LEU A 451 5.37 14.37 17.38
N GLY A 452 4.84 15.58 17.49
CA GLY A 452 4.12 16.26 16.41
C GLY A 452 5.04 16.66 15.25
N ASP A 453 6.22 17.20 15.54
CA ASP A 453 7.14 17.72 14.53
C ASP A 453 7.78 16.64 13.64
N ALA A 454 7.78 15.39 14.09
CA ALA A 454 8.57 14.33 13.47
C ALA A 454 7.96 13.78 12.16
N SER A 455 6.63 13.72 12.02
CA SER A 455 5.99 12.90 10.97
C SER A 455 4.51 13.15 10.67
N VAL A 456 3.87 14.18 11.24
CA VAL A 456 2.44 14.46 11.00
C VAL A 456 2.20 15.89 10.52
N PRO A 457 1.19 16.13 9.65
CA PRO A 457 0.93 17.43 9.04
C PRO A 457 0.40 18.50 10.00
N PHE A 458 -0.15 18.10 11.15
CA PHE A 458 -0.70 18.99 12.18
C PHE A 458 -0.15 18.62 13.55
N ARG A 459 -0.18 19.54 14.50
CA ARG A 459 0.17 19.22 15.90
C ARG A 459 -0.83 18.25 16.52
N PHE A 460 -0.35 17.51 17.53
CA PHE A 460 -1.22 16.65 18.33
C PHE A 460 -2.07 17.47 19.30
N ASP A 461 -3.35 17.13 19.39
CA ASP A 461 -4.23 17.53 20.47
C ASP A 461 -3.97 16.65 21.69
N VAL A 462 -3.91 17.27 22.87
CA VAL A 462 -3.70 16.57 24.14
C VAL A 462 -5.04 16.38 24.85
N HIS A 463 -5.36 15.13 25.14
CA HIS A 463 -6.60 14.75 25.83
C HIS A 463 -6.39 14.52 27.31
N ALA A 464 -5.24 13.95 27.69
CA ALA A 464 -4.89 13.72 29.08
C ALA A 464 -3.38 13.79 29.29
N LEU A 465 -2.99 14.30 30.46
CA LEU A 465 -1.65 14.24 31.02
C LEU A 465 -1.75 13.85 32.49
N ILE A 466 -1.47 12.59 32.79
CA ILE A 466 -1.69 12.02 34.12
C ILE A 466 -0.35 11.66 34.72
N PHE A 467 0.02 12.36 35.80
CA PHE A 467 1.16 11.96 36.61
C PHE A 467 0.82 10.69 37.39
N SER A 468 1.76 9.73 37.43
CA SER A 468 1.65 8.51 38.21
C SER A 468 3.03 8.10 38.73
N ASP A 469 3.10 7.67 39.99
CA ASP A 469 4.30 7.05 40.57
C ASP A 469 4.60 5.67 39.94
N ASP A 470 3.60 5.06 39.28
CA ASP A 470 3.74 3.87 38.45
C ASP A 470 3.10 4.10 37.06
N ALA A 471 3.67 5.04 36.30
CA ALA A 471 3.26 5.35 34.94
C ALA A 471 3.41 4.14 34.01
N VAL A 472 4.45 3.33 34.21
CA VAL A 472 4.67 2.07 33.46
C VAL A 472 3.51 1.10 33.67
N GLY A 473 3.07 0.92 34.92
CA GLY A 473 1.93 0.04 35.23
C GLY A 473 0.61 0.57 34.68
N LEU A 474 0.37 1.88 34.75
CA LEU A 474 -0.83 2.51 34.20
C LEU A 474 -0.89 2.39 32.67
N GLU A 475 0.21 2.69 31.98
CA GLU A 475 0.33 2.55 30.52
C GLU A 475 0.07 1.10 30.09
N ALA A 476 0.72 0.12 30.74
CA ALA A 476 0.54 -1.29 30.41
C ALA A 476 -0.92 -1.74 30.54
N LYS A 477 -1.64 -1.29 31.58
CA LYS A 477 -3.07 -1.60 31.77
C LYS A 477 -3.93 -0.98 30.66
N LEU A 478 -3.64 0.24 30.24
CA LEU A 478 -4.35 0.88 29.11
C LEU A 478 -4.08 0.14 27.79
N HIS A 479 -2.82 -0.19 27.53
CA HIS A 479 -2.43 -0.95 26.34
C HIS A 479 -3.06 -2.34 26.28
N GLN A 480 -3.29 -2.97 27.44
CA GLN A 480 -4.01 -4.23 27.55
C GLN A 480 -5.52 -4.04 27.34
N ALA A 481 -6.11 -2.98 27.91
CA ALA A 481 -7.53 -2.68 27.75
C ALA A 481 -7.90 -2.38 26.29
N PHE A 482 -6.99 -1.77 25.53
CA PHE A 482 -7.17 -1.46 24.11
C PHE A 482 -6.42 -2.43 23.16
N ALA A 483 -6.05 -3.63 23.63
CA ALA A 483 -5.23 -4.55 22.85
C ALA A 483 -5.90 -4.97 21.53
N GLU A 484 -7.21 -5.20 21.54
CA GLU A 484 -7.99 -5.58 20.36
C GLU A 484 -8.13 -4.43 19.36
N GLN A 485 -8.14 -3.18 19.85
CA GLN A 485 -8.23 -1.96 19.05
C GLN A 485 -6.86 -1.46 18.56
N ARG A 486 -5.78 -2.19 18.81
CA ARG A 486 -4.44 -1.75 18.40
C ARG A 486 -4.33 -1.68 16.88
N VAL A 487 -3.81 -0.55 16.40
CA VAL A 487 -3.64 -0.30 14.96
C VAL A 487 -2.52 -1.19 14.39
N ASN A 488 -1.42 -1.36 15.14
CA ASN A 488 -0.32 -2.23 14.72
C ASN A 488 -0.27 -3.51 15.55
N GLN A 489 -0.64 -4.63 14.94
CA GLN A 489 -0.67 -5.96 15.56
C GLN A 489 0.70 -6.68 15.54
N VAL A 490 1.67 -6.13 14.79
CA VAL A 490 2.99 -6.75 14.57
C VAL A 490 4.02 -6.12 15.51
N ASN A 491 4.10 -4.80 15.46
CA ASN A 491 4.98 -3.99 16.27
C ASN A 491 4.15 -3.32 17.37
N LEU A 492 4.00 -4.05 18.48
CA LEU A 492 3.22 -3.61 19.65
C LEU A 492 3.78 -2.35 20.33
N ARG A 493 4.99 -1.90 19.97
CA ARG A 493 5.56 -0.63 20.46
C ARG A 493 5.04 0.59 19.70
N ARG A 494 4.28 0.39 18.62
CA ARG A 494 3.55 1.48 17.95
C ARG A 494 2.17 1.59 18.58
N GLU A 495 2.08 2.48 19.56
CA GLU A 495 0.98 2.55 20.52
C GLU A 495 -0.19 3.42 20.03
N PHE A 496 -0.64 3.14 18.81
CA PHE A 496 -1.85 3.74 18.24
C PHE A 496 -3.02 2.78 18.36
N PHE A 497 -4.19 3.30 18.69
CA PHE A 497 -5.39 2.54 18.96
C PHE A 497 -6.59 3.15 18.24
N TYR A 498 -7.45 2.30 17.69
CA TYR A 498 -8.76 2.65 17.16
C TYR A 498 -9.72 2.92 18.31
N ALA A 499 -9.54 4.05 18.96
CA ALA A 499 -10.36 4.52 20.07
C ALA A 499 -10.54 6.03 19.98
N THR A 500 -11.57 6.52 20.65
CA THR A 500 -11.88 7.94 20.80
C THR A 500 -11.42 8.43 22.18
N PRO A 501 -11.15 9.74 22.36
CA PRO A 501 -10.82 10.28 23.67
C PRO A 501 -11.85 9.91 24.77
N PRO A 502 -13.18 10.02 24.54
CA PRO A 502 -14.16 9.60 25.55
C PRO A 502 -14.03 8.15 26.01
N GLU A 503 -13.77 7.19 25.10
CA GLU A 503 -13.58 5.77 25.45
C GLU A 503 -12.32 5.56 26.31
N VAL A 504 -11.25 6.30 26.01
CA VAL A 504 -10.02 6.27 26.81
C VAL A 504 -10.25 6.87 28.19
N ARG A 505 -11.03 7.95 28.29
CA ARG A 505 -11.41 8.57 29.56
C ARG A 505 -12.14 7.58 30.46
N GLU A 506 -13.19 6.93 29.96
CA GLU A 506 -13.98 5.95 30.73
C GLU A 506 -13.08 4.82 31.26
N THR A 507 -12.14 4.36 30.42
CA THR A 507 -11.17 3.34 30.83
C THR A 507 -10.19 3.86 31.87
N LEU A 508 -9.71 5.10 31.75
CA LEU A 508 -8.85 5.74 32.74
C LEU A 508 -9.55 5.93 34.08
N GLU A 509 -10.80 6.39 34.10
CA GLU A 509 -11.60 6.56 35.32
C GLU A 509 -11.73 5.24 36.09
N ARG A 510 -11.93 4.13 35.37
CA ARG A 510 -11.98 2.78 35.95
C ARG A 510 -10.62 2.30 36.49
N LEU A 511 -9.50 2.67 35.87
CA LEU A 511 -8.17 2.18 36.21
C LEU A 511 -7.40 3.04 37.22
N ALA A 512 -7.56 4.36 37.17
CA ALA A 512 -6.84 5.35 37.97
C ALA A 512 -7.74 6.01 39.05
N GLY A 513 -9.04 5.73 39.05
CA GLY A 513 -10.01 6.32 39.97
C GLY A 513 -10.26 7.81 39.71
N ASN A 514 -10.86 8.51 40.68
CA ASN A 514 -11.26 9.93 40.58
C ASN A 514 -10.09 10.94 40.58
N HIS A 515 -8.85 10.52 40.32
CA HIS A 515 -7.67 11.39 40.29
C HIS A 515 -7.39 11.99 38.90
N LEU A 516 -8.35 11.90 37.96
CA LEU A 516 -8.33 12.64 36.71
C LEU A 516 -8.50 14.14 37.01
N LEU A 517 -7.38 14.85 37.07
CA LEU A 517 -7.38 16.29 37.34
C LEU A 517 -7.93 17.10 36.16
N GLU A 518 -7.60 16.74 34.91
CA GLU A 518 -8.10 17.43 33.71
C GLU A 518 -8.15 16.45 32.50
N TYR A 519 -9.29 16.39 31.81
CA TYR A 519 -9.46 15.62 30.56
C TYR A 519 -10.16 16.46 29.50
N THR A 520 -9.54 16.62 28.34
CA THR A 520 -10.12 17.32 27.20
C THR A 520 -10.73 16.31 26.25
N GLU A 521 -12.06 16.18 26.24
CA GLU A 521 -12.73 15.20 25.35
C GLU A 521 -12.71 15.63 23.89
N THR A 522 -12.92 16.92 23.64
CA THR A 522 -13.03 17.45 22.27
C THR A 522 -11.68 18.02 21.84
N PRO A 523 -11.03 17.48 20.79
CA PRO A 523 -9.79 18.03 20.28
C PRO A 523 -10.02 19.45 19.73
N GLU A 524 -9.06 20.35 19.89
CA GLU A 524 -9.15 21.73 19.37
C GLU A 524 -8.80 21.80 17.88
N ALA A 525 -7.86 20.97 17.43
CA ALA A 525 -7.48 20.80 16.02
C ALA A 525 -7.41 22.13 15.24
N LEU A 526 -6.84 23.18 15.86
CA LEU A 526 -6.97 24.56 15.39
C LEU A 526 -6.47 24.75 13.95
N GLU A 527 -5.27 24.26 13.66
CA GLU A 527 -4.65 24.34 12.33
C GLU A 527 -5.47 23.60 11.26
N TRP A 528 -5.99 22.42 11.60
CA TRP A 528 -6.83 21.64 10.70
C TRP A 528 -8.18 22.30 10.44
N ARG A 529 -8.87 22.79 11.47
CA ARG A 529 -10.14 23.51 11.33
C ARG A 529 -9.97 24.79 10.53
N ALA A 530 -8.90 25.56 10.79
CA ALA A 530 -8.55 26.76 10.03
C ALA A 530 -8.25 26.46 8.56
N SER A 531 -7.57 25.34 8.28
CA SER A 531 -7.31 24.88 6.90
C SER A 531 -8.61 24.54 6.16
N ARG A 532 -9.61 23.97 6.85
CA ARG A 532 -10.93 23.69 6.27
C ARG A 532 -11.78 24.94 6.05
N SER A 533 -11.71 25.93 6.94
CA SER A 533 -12.47 27.18 6.79
C SER A 533 -11.88 28.11 5.73
N SER A 534 -10.58 27.98 5.42
CA SER A 534 -9.89 28.82 4.42
C SER A 534 -10.11 28.36 2.97
N GLY A 535 -10.79 27.23 2.76
CA GLY A 535 -11.09 26.64 1.44
C GLY A 535 -12.53 26.84 0.96
N ASN A 536 -13.31 27.72 1.59
CA ASN A 536 -14.70 28.01 1.22
C ASN A 536 -14.84 29.41 0.61
#